data_AF-A0A497N689-F1
#
_entry.id   AF-A0A497N689-F1
#
_cell.length_a   1.000
_cell.length_b   1.000
_cell.length_c   1.000
_cell.angle_alpha   90.00
_cell.angle_beta   90.00
_cell.angle_gamma   90.00
#
_symmetry.space_group_name_H-M   'P 1'
#
loop_
_entity.id
_entity.type
_entity.pdbx_description
1 polymer ?
#
loop_
_entity_poly.entity_id
_entity_poly.type
_entity_poly.pdbx_seq_one_letter_code
_entity_poly.pdbx_strand_id
1 'polypeptide(L)'
;AMKAINWAMENTGLKLEDIKYTVGTGYGRVNVPFSQRAITEIACHARGGNFMYGPSVRTILDMGGQDCKAIHCDERGKVTNFLMNDKCAAGTGRGMEVFADLLGVSINDVGDLSLKVDKEPPPVSSTCVVYAKTEATGLLREGWPKNKVLAAYCSAMAHRIITLLERIGVEKDFAITGGIAKNVGVITRLEKEVGVPIMRTDEYDTQIAGALGAALFAKALLDKGKK
;
A
#
# COMPACT_ATOMS: atom_id res chain seq x y z
N ALA A 1 -1.02 -19.04 1.76
CA ALA A 1 -1.41 -19.12 3.18
C ALA A 1 -0.49 -20.05 3.99
N MET A 2 -0.47 -21.37 3.74
CA MET A 2 0.35 -22.31 4.53
C MET A 2 1.85 -21.97 4.56
N LYS A 3 2.46 -21.68 3.41
CA LYS A 3 3.87 -21.25 3.36
C LYS A 3 4.13 -20.00 4.22
N ALA A 4 3.26 -19.00 4.13
CA ALA A 4 3.40 -17.74 4.85
C ALA A 4 3.28 -17.91 6.37
N ILE A 5 2.33 -18.71 6.86
CA ILE A 5 2.20 -18.95 8.31
C ILE A 5 3.38 -19.80 8.84
N ASN A 6 3.86 -20.76 8.06
CA ASN A 6 5.04 -21.54 8.42
C ASN A 6 6.29 -20.65 8.52
N TRP A 7 6.48 -19.74 7.57
CA TRP A 7 7.55 -18.73 7.65
C TRP A 7 7.41 -17.83 8.87
N ALA A 8 6.19 -17.37 9.19
CA ALA A 8 5.95 -16.53 10.36
C ALA A 8 6.22 -17.24 11.71
N MET A 9 6.14 -18.57 11.74
CA MET A 9 6.42 -19.40 12.92
C MET A 9 7.86 -19.95 12.94
N GLU A 10 8.62 -19.77 11.87
CA GLU A 10 9.98 -20.29 11.76
C GLU A 10 10.85 -19.73 12.90
N ASN A 11 11.61 -20.62 13.55
CA ASN A 11 12.47 -20.29 14.70
C ASN A 11 11.77 -19.73 15.95
N THR A 12 10.43 -19.73 16.01
CA THR A 12 9.68 -19.29 17.21
C THR A 12 9.39 -20.40 18.22
N GLY A 13 9.53 -21.67 17.80
CA GLY A 13 9.09 -22.84 18.57
C GLY A 13 7.58 -23.08 18.56
N LEU A 14 6.79 -22.17 17.95
CA LEU A 14 5.34 -22.28 17.85
C LEU A 14 4.92 -23.19 16.68
N LYS A 15 3.79 -23.86 16.87
CA LYS A 15 3.05 -24.60 15.85
C LYS A 15 1.69 -23.93 15.61
N LEU A 16 1.05 -24.30 14.51
CA LEU A 16 -0.30 -23.79 14.20
C LEU A 16 -1.32 -24.10 15.32
N GLU A 17 -1.15 -25.24 15.99
CA GLU A 17 -1.96 -25.71 17.11
C GLU A 17 -1.84 -24.81 18.36
N ASP A 18 -0.73 -24.08 18.50
CA ASP A 18 -0.51 -23.14 19.60
C ASP A 18 -1.30 -21.84 19.40
N ILE A 19 -1.72 -21.54 18.16
CA ILE A 19 -2.45 -20.33 17.81
C ILE A 19 -3.93 -20.47 18.19
N LYS A 20 -4.34 -19.72 19.23
CA LYS A 20 -5.70 -19.80 19.80
C LYS A 20 -6.79 -19.19 18.93
N TYR A 21 -6.46 -18.23 18.08
CA TYR A 21 -7.40 -17.60 17.17
C TYR A 21 -6.69 -17.00 15.96
N THR A 22 -7.27 -17.16 14.79
CA THR A 22 -6.73 -16.71 13.50
C THR A 22 -7.81 -15.96 12.73
N VAL A 23 -7.38 -14.89 12.06
CA VAL A 23 -8.22 -14.12 11.15
C VAL A 23 -7.57 -14.12 9.77
N GLY A 24 -8.32 -14.51 8.76
CA GLY A 24 -7.96 -14.36 7.35
C GLY A 24 -8.33 -12.95 6.86
N THR A 25 -7.43 -12.32 6.12
CA THR A 25 -7.67 -11.01 5.48
C THR A 25 -7.08 -10.97 4.06
N GLY A 26 -7.22 -9.84 3.37
CA GLY A 26 -6.87 -9.68 1.96
C GLY A 26 -7.94 -10.21 0.99
N TYR A 27 -7.64 -10.10 -0.30
CA TYR A 27 -8.48 -10.60 -1.39
C TYR A 27 -8.81 -12.10 -1.22
N GLY A 28 -7.80 -12.90 -0.87
CA GLY A 28 -7.91 -14.35 -0.68
C GLY A 28 -8.41 -14.80 0.69
N ARG A 29 -8.94 -13.90 1.55
CA ARG A 29 -9.28 -14.20 2.96
C ARG A 29 -10.15 -15.44 3.17
N VAL A 30 -11.07 -15.72 2.25
CA VAL A 30 -11.99 -16.87 2.33
C VAL A 30 -11.31 -18.20 2.02
N ASN A 31 -10.13 -18.17 1.41
CA ASN A 31 -9.34 -19.34 1.03
C ASN A 31 -8.22 -19.65 2.03
N VAL A 32 -8.21 -19.01 3.21
CA VAL A 32 -7.20 -19.26 4.26
C VAL A 32 -7.68 -20.45 5.11
N PRO A 33 -7.07 -21.64 4.96
CA PRO A 33 -7.65 -22.90 5.47
C PRO A 33 -7.66 -23.00 7.00
N PHE A 34 -6.77 -22.26 7.66
CA PHE A 34 -6.65 -22.23 9.11
C PHE A 34 -7.33 -21.02 9.75
N SER A 35 -8.04 -20.18 8.98
CA SER A 35 -8.70 -18.99 9.52
C SER A 35 -10.02 -19.35 10.21
N GLN A 36 -10.24 -18.93 11.46
CA GLN A 36 -11.54 -19.08 12.11
C GLN A 36 -12.52 -17.98 11.73
N ARG A 37 -12.03 -16.84 11.24
CA ARG A 37 -12.87 -15.74 10.76
C ARG A 37 -12.21 -15.00 9.59
N ALA A 38 -13.03 -14.55 8.65
CA ALA A 38 -12.60 -13.64 7.59
C ALA A 38 -12.95 -12.20 7.96
N ILE A 39 -11.99 -11.28 7.85
CA ILE A 39 -12.19 -9.83 8.03
C ILE A 39 -11.63 -9.10 6.82
N THR A 40 -12.32 -8.04 6.38
CA THR A 40 -11.91 -7.26 5.22
C THR A 40 -10.54 -6.63 5.43
N GLU A 41 -9.75 -6.55 4.36
CA GLU A 41 -8.45 -5.88 4.41
C GLU A 41 -8.57 -4.40 4.74
N ILE A 42 -9.66 -3.74 4.35
CA ILE A 42 -9.94 -2.34 4.72
C ILE A 42 -9.96 -2.20 6.25
N ALA A 43 -10.68 -3.06 6.96
CA ALA A 43 -10.73 -3.03 8.41
C ALA A 43 -9.37 -3.39 9.03
N CYS A 44 -8.68 -4.38 8.47
CA CYS A 44 -7.39 -4.80 8.97
C CYS A 44 -6.30 -3.73 8.75
N HIS A 45 -6.21 -3.10 7.58
CA HIS A 45 -5.27 -2.01 7.32
C HIS A 45 -5.60 -0.77 8.15
N ALA A 46 -6.88 -0.45 8.35
CA ALA A 46 -7.28 0.64 9.25
C ALA A 46 -6.77 0.41 10.67
N ARG A 47 -7.01 -0.80 11.20
CA ARG A 47 -6.62 -1.16 12.57
C ARG A 47 -5.11 -1.34 12.72
N GLY A 48 -4.45 -1.96 11.75
CA GLY A 48 -3.01 -2.17 11.72
C GLY A 48 -2.26 -0.85 11.54
N GLY A 49 -2.68 -0.01 10.59
CA GLY A 49 -2.10 1.32 10.39
C GLY A 49 -2.23 2.21 11.62
N ASN A 50 -3.42 2.28 12.22
CA ASN A 50 -3.62 3.03 13.46
C ASN A 50 -2.72 2.50 14.61
N PHE A 51 -2.51 1.18 14.71
CA PHE A 51 -1.57 0.63 15.68
C PHE A 51 -0.11 0.99 15.39
N MET A 52 0.33 0.90 14.13
CA MET A 52 1.72 1.13 13.72
C MET A 52 2.15 2.59 13.86
N TYR A 53 1.24 3.52 13.58
CA TYR A 53 1.54 4.95 13.50
C TYR A 53 0.98 5.75 14.68
N GLY A 54 0.03 5.18 15.43
CA GLY A 54 -0.55 5.77 16.63
C GLY A 54 -2.02 6.15 16.50
N PRO A 55 -2.68 6.41 17.66
CA PRO A 55 -4.14 6.61 17.73
C PRO A 55 -4.61 7.93 17.13
N SER A 56 -3.71 8.84 16.75
CA SER A 56 -4.06 10.11 16.12
C SER A 56 -4.33 9.97 14.62
N VAL A 57 -3.92 8.86 13.99
CA VAL A 57 -4.20 8.58 12.58
C VAL A 57 -5.70 8.62 12.30
N ARG A 58 -6.10 9.41 11.31
CA ARG A 58 -7.47 9.48 10.80
C ARG A 58 -7.59 9.09 9.35
N THR A 59 -6.54 9.25 8.56
CA THR A 59 -6.52 8.86 7.15
C THR A 59 -5.39 7.88 6.89
N ILE A 60 -5.73 6.76 6.24
CA ILE A 60 -4.78 5.72 5.83
C ILE A 60 -4.92 5.49 4.33
N LEU A 61 -3.83 5.57 3.58
CA LEU A 61 -3.73 5.05 2.23
C LEU A 61 -3.15 3.64 2.29
N ASP A 62 -3.93 2.63 1.93
CA ASP A 62 -3.43 1.29 1.67
C ASP A 62 -3.28 1.09 0.16
N MET A 63 -2.07 0.81 -0.30
CA MET A 63 -1.84 0.56 -1.72
C MET A 63 -0.88 -0.60 -1.93
N GLY A 64 -1.45 -1.67 -2.49
CA GLY A 64 -0.79 -2.92 -2.80
C GLY A 64 -0.58 -3.12 -4.30
N GLY A 65 -0.45 -4.38 -4.71
CA GLY A 65 -0.23 -4.74 -6.12
C GLY A 65 -1.45 -4.54 -7.02
N GLN A 66 -2.66 -4.69 -6.49
CA GLN A 66 -3.88 -4.79 -7.31
C GLN A 66 -4.87 -3.66 -7.12
N ASP A 67 -4.85 -2.99 -5.96
CA ASP A 67 -5.78 -1.94 -5.63
C ASP A 67 -5.12 -0.85 -4.78
N CYS A 68 -5.87 0.24 -4.62
CA CYS A 68 -5.50 1.39 -3.83
C CYS A 68 -6.75 1.87 -3.06
N LYS A 69 -6.61 2.07 -1.75
CA LYS A 69 -7.70 2.35 -0.82
C LYS A 69 -7.35 3.55 0.04
N ALA A 70 -8.22 4.54 0.06
CA ALA A 70 -8.17 5.63 1.02
C ALA A 70 -9.21 5.36 2.11
N ILE A 71 -8.77 5.32 3.37
CA ILE A 71 -9.55 4.83 4.50
C ILE A 71 -9.56 5.91 5.58
N HIS A 72 -10.75 6.26 6.05
CA HIS A 72 -10.91 7.00 7.30
C HIS A 72 -11.16 6.05 8.46
N CYS A 73 -10.57 6.36 9.60
CA CYS A 73 -10.78 5.60 10.83
C CYS A 73 -10.92 6.49 12.07
N ASP A 74 -11.50 5.92 13.13
CA ASP A 74 -11.54 6.52 14.46
C ASP A 74 -10.23 6.30 15.24
N GLU A 75 -10.16 6.79 16.48
CA GLU A 75 -8.98 6.68 17.35
C GLU A 75 -8.60 5.24 17.73
N ARG A 76 -9.48 4.26 17.42
CA ARG A 76 -9.26 2.83 17.65
C ARG A 76 -8.98 2.08 16.36
N GLY A 77 -8.83 2.78 15.23
CA GLY A 77 -8.63 2.20 13.92
C GLY A 77 -9.88 1.52 13.35
N LYS A 78 -11.08 1.84 13.85
CA LYS A 78 -12.33 1.38 13.24
C LYS A 78 -12.64 2.24 12.02
N VAL A 79 -12.94 1.59 10.90
CA VAL A 79 -13.29 2.26 9.64
C VAL A 79 -14.56 3.08 9.81
N THR A 80 -14.48 4.36 9.43
CA THR A 80 -15.62 5.30 9.41
C THR A 80 -16.08 5.61 7.99
N ASN A 81 -15.13 5.66 7.04
CA ASN A 81 -15.39 5.83 5.61
C ASN A 81 -14.26 5.18 4.79
N PHE A 82 -14.49 4.83 3.53
CA PHE A 82 -13.42 4.42 2.62
C PHE A 82 -13.79 4.65 1.15
N LEU A 83 -12.78 4.89 0.33
CA LEU A 83 -12.85 4.88 -1.13
C LEU A 83 -11.80 3.90 -1.68
N MET A 84 -12.08 3.28 -2.81
CA MET A 84 -11.18 2.31 -3.44
C MET A 84 -11.15 2.50 -4.95
N ASN A 85 -9.98 2.25 -5.53
CA ASN A 85 -9.78 2.04 -6.96
C ASN A 85 -9.30 0.60 -7.19
N ASP A 86 -10.20 -0.27 -7.63
CA ASP A 86 -9.96 -1.73 -7.79
C ASP A 86 -10.05 -2.22 -9.25
N LYS A 87 -10.62 -1.43 -10.16
CA LYS A 87 -10.85 -1.85 -11.56
C LYS A 87 -9.70 -1.55 -12.51
N CYS A 88 -8.69 -0.78 -12.08
CA CYS A 88 -7.62 -0.32 -12.97
C CYS A 88 -6.24 -0.51 -12.34
N ALA A 89 -5.32 -1.11 -13.10
CA ALA A 89 -3.91 -1.24 -12.71
C ALA A 89 -3.16 0.12 -12.71
N ALA A 90 -3.78 1.18 -13.21
CA ALA A 90 -3.25 2.53 -13.06
C ALA A 90 -3.38 2.96 -11.59
N GLY A 91 -2.25 3.31 -10.97
CA GLY A 91 -2.22 3.65 -9.55
C GLY A 91 -2.12 2.43 -8.62
N THR A 92 -1.53 1.32 -9.06
CA THR A 92 -1.29 0.12 -8.24
C THR A 92 0.15 -0.39 -8.43
N GLY A 93 0.60 -1.29 -7.54
CA GLY A 93 1.93 -1.92 -7.65
C GLY A 93 2.13 -2.70 -8.96
N ARG A 94 1.06 -3.26 -9.55
CA ARG A 94 1.13 -3.92 -10.86
C ARG A 94 1.55 -2.96 -11.97
N GLY A 95 1.11 -1.70 -11.91
CA GLY A 95 1.58 -0.69 -12.84
C GLY A 95 3.09 -0.43 -12.70
N MET A 96 3.58 -0.43 -11.46
CA MET A 96 5.01 -0.30 -11.16
C MET A 96 5.83 -1.47 -11.70
N GLU A 97 5.35 -2.71 -11.58
CA GLU A 97 5.98 -3.89 -12.18
C GLU A 97 6.12 -3.74 -13.70
N VAL A 98 5.06 -3.29 -14.39
CA VAL A 98 5.10 -3.08 -15.84
C VAL A 98 6.16 -2.07 -16.26
N PHE A 99 6.37 -1.00 -15.48
CA PHE A 99 7.38 0.01 -15.76
C PHE A 99 8.80 -0.43 -15.38
N ALA A 100 8.95 -1.16 -14.28
CA ALA A 100 10.20 -1.79 -13.90
C ALA A 100 10.68 -2.74 -15.00
N ASP A 101 9.78 -3.59 -15.51
CA ASP A 101 10.05 -4.52 -16.62
C ASP A 101 10.36 -3.79 -17.93
N LEU A 102 9.59 -2.75 -18.29
CA LEU A 102 9.83 -1.94 -19.50
C LEU A 102 11.26 -1.38 -19.53
N LEU A 103 11.75 -0.93 -18.38
CA LEU A 103 13.03 -0.24 -18.26
C LEU A 103 14.16 -1.18 -17.85
N GLY A 104 13.87 -2.46 -17.58
CA GLY A 104 14.84 -3.46 -17.14
C GLY A 104 15.52 -3.07 -15.84
N VAL A 105 14.74 -2.65 -14.84
CA VAL A 105 15.22 -2.31 -13.49
C VAL A 105 14.45 -3.11 -12.43
N SER A 106 15.02 -3.26 -11.24
CA SER A 106 14.29 -3.83 -10.11
C SER A 106 13.18 -2.88 -9.67
N ILE A 107 12.00 -3.43 -9.32
CA ILE A 107 10.90 -2.63 -8.75
C ILE A 107 11.31 -1.88 -7.47
N ASN A 108 12.23 -2.46 -6.70
CA ASN A 108 12.75 -1.85 -5.48
C ASN A 108 13.61 -0.61 -5.77
N ASP A 109 14.26 -0.56 -6.94
CA ASP A 109 15.15 0.53 -7.31
C ASP A 109 14.40 1.69 -8.00
N VAL A 110 13.13 1.48 -8.39
CA VAL A 110 12.36 2.47 -9.15
C VAL A 110 12.27 3.80 -8.41
N GLY A 111 11.98 3.77 -7.11
CA GLY A 111 11.84 4.98 -6.29
C GLY A 111 13.11 5.83 -6.35
N ASP A 112 14.24 5.25 -5.97
CA ASP A 112 15.53 5.93 -5.92
C ASP A 112 16.00 6.41 -7.30
N LEU A 113 15.85 5.57 -8.34
CA LEU A 113 16.22 5.95 -9.70
C LEU A 113 15.36 7.10 -10.23
N SER A 114 14.07 7.16 -9.87
CA SER A 114 13.16 8.24 -10.28
C SER A 114 13.51 9.60 -9.68
N LEU A 115 14.30 9.63 -8.60
CA LEU A 115 14.72 10.87 -7.93
C LEU A 115 16.05 11.40 -8.49
N LYS A 116 16.78 10.61 -9.28
CA LYS A 116 18.04 11.01 -9.91
C LYS A 116 17.79 11.85 -11.17
N VAL A 117 17.05 12.94 -11.09
CA VAL A 117 16.74 13.82 -12.22
C VAL A 117 17.08 15.27 -11.89
N ASP A 118 17.65 16.01 -12.84
CA ASP A 118 17.99 17.43 -12.62
C ASP A 118 16.75 18.32 -12.51
N LYS A 119 15.67 17.92 -13.22
CA LYS A 119 14.38 18.61 -13.25
C LYS A 119 13.25 17.60 -13.36
N GLU A 120 12.18 17.83 -12.61
CA GLU A 120 10.96 17.03 -12.71
C GLU A 120 10.37 17.10 -14.13
N PRO A 121 10.19 15.96 -14.81
CA PRO A 121 9.52 15.93 -16.10
C PRO A 121 7.99 16.00 -15.92
N PRO A 122 7.23 16.38 -16.98
CA PRO A 122 5.80 16.19 -16.98
C PRO A 122 5.45 14.70 -16.80
N PRO A 123 4.32 14.39 -16.14
CA PRO A 123 3.88 13.01 -15.98
C PRO A 123 3.48 12.40 -17.34
N VAL A 124 3.69 11.09 -17.48
CA VAL A 124 2.95 10.31 -18.49
C VAL A 124 1.49 10.16 -18.08
N SER A 125 0.64 9.60 -18.95
CA SER A 125 -0.76 9.32 -18.63
C SER A 125 -0.94 8.63 -17.27
N SER A 126 -1.74 9.23 -16.39
CA SER A 126 -2.15 8.66 -15.11
C SER A 126 -3.44 7.82 -15.20
N THR A 127 -4.08 7.80 -16.36
CA THR A 127 -5.41 7.19 -16.57
C THR A 127 -5.32 5.67 -16.77
N CYS A 128 -4.39 5.22 -17.60
CA CYS A 128 -4.26 3.81 -17.98
C CYS A 128 -2.79 3.43 -18.12
N VAL A 129 -2.37 2.34 -17.47
CA VAL A 129 -0.98 1.85 -17.54
C VAL A 129 -0.55 1.52 -18.98
N VAL A 130 -1.48 1.10 -19.85
CA VAL A 130 -1.17 0.80 -21.25
C VAL A 130 -0.80 2.07 -22.01
N TYR A 131 -1.57 3.15 -21.83
CA TYR A 131 -1.26 4.44 -22.45
C TYR A 131 0.01 5.05 -21.88
N ALA A 132 0.17 5.00 -20.56
CA ALA A 132 1.41 5.40 -19.88
C ALA A 132 2.63 4.67 -20.46
N LYS A 133 2.53 3.36 -20.67
CA LYS A 133 3.60 2.53 -21.25
C LYS A 133 3.89 2.92 -22.70
N THR A 134 2.86 3.19 -23.51
CA THR A 134 3.02 3.65 -24.89
C THR A 134 3.76 4.99 -24.94
N GLU A 135 3.34 5.97 -24.14
CA GLU A 135 4.01 7.27 -24.02
C GLU A 135 5.46 7.12 -23.56
N ALA A 136 5.69 6.34 -22.50
CA ALA A 136 7.03 6.04 -21.98
C ALA A 136 7.94 5.40 -23.04
N THR A 137 7.40 4.51 -23.88
CA THR A 137 8.14 3.91 -24.99
C THR A 137 8.52 4.96 -26.04
N GLY A 138 7.64 5.93 -26.31
CA GLY A 138 7.94 7.09 -27.15
C GLY A 138 9.08 7.93 -26.58
N LEU A 139 9.00 8.29 -25.30
CA LEU A 139 10.04 9.06 -24.61
C LEU A 139 11.41 8.38 -24.64
N LEU A 140 11.45 7.05 -24.47
CA LEU A 140 12.68 6.26 -24.62
C LEU A 140 13.27 6.35 -26.04
N ARG A 141 12.42 6.32 -27.07
CA ARG A 141 12.85 6.49 -28.48
C ARG A 141 13.36 7.89 -28.78
N GLU A 142 12.83 8.90 -28.09
CA GLU A 142 13.32 10.28 -28.12
C GLU A 142 14.64 10.47 -27.34
N GLY A 143 15.18 9.40 -26.74
CA GLY A 143 16.45 9.43 -26.04
C GLY A 143 16.35 9.86 -24.57
N TRP A 144 15.16 9.87 -23.98
CA TRP A 144 15.04 10.14 -22.54
C TRP A 144 15.73 9.04 -21.73
N PRO A 145 16.52 9.41 -20.72
CA PRO A 145 17.16 8.42 -19.86
C PRO A 145 16.13 7.77 -18.92
N LYS A 146 16.43 6.54 -18.47
CA LYS A 146 15.48 5.69 -17.72
C LYS A 146 14.95 6.35 -16.44
N ASN A 147 15.84 6.96 -15.66
CA ASN A 147 15.52 7.77 -14.47
C ASN A 147 14.45 8.85 -14.75
N LYS A 148 14.55 9.55 -15.89
CA LYS A 148 13.58 10.58 -16.28
C LYS A 148 12.23 9.98 -16.66
N VAL A 149 12.20 8.83 -17.32
CA VAL A 149 10.95 8.10 -17.59
C VAL A 149 10.32 7.56 -16.30
N LEU A 150 11.12 7.05 -15.37
CA LEU A 150 10.64 6.64 -14.03
C LEU A 150 10.08 7.81 -13.23
N ALA A 151 10.73 8.98 -13.29
CA ALA A 151 10.24 10.21 -12.66
C ALA A 151 8.84 10.58 -13.19
N ALA A 152 8.67 10.57 -14.51
CA ALA A 152 7.38 10.85 -15.16
C ALA A 152 6.30 9.86 -14.71
N TYR A 153 6.63 8.58 -14.60
CA TYR A 153 5.68 7.57 -14.13
C TYR A 153 5.37 7.67 -12.63
N CYS A 154 6.36 7.92 -11.78
CA CYS A 154 6.13 8.14 -10.35
C CYS A 154 5.25 9.38 -10.10
N SER A 155 5.40 10.43 -10.91
CA SER A 155 4.50 11.59 -10.88
C SER A 155 3.08 11.21 -11.31
N ALA A 156 2.92 10.44 -12.39
CA ALA A 156 1.61 9.95 -12.82
C ALA A 156 0.90 9.11 -11.73
N MET A 157 1.67 8.32 -10.98
CA MET A 157 1.17 7.54 -9.85
C MET A 157 0.73 8.43 -8.68
N ALA A 158 1.53 9.43 -8.31
CA ALA A 158 1.17 10.40 -7.28
C ALA A 158 -0.14 11.15 -7.63
N HIS A 159 -0.26 11.63 -8.87
CA HIS A 159 -1.49 12.26 -9.37
C HIS A 159 -2.70 11.33 -9.31
N ARG A 160 -2.51 10.03 -9.57
CA ARG A 160 -3.62 9.07 -9.49
C ARG A 160 -4.08 8.86 -8.05
N ILE A 161 -3.13 8.83 -7.12
CA ILE A 161 -3.38 8.66 -5.69
C ILE A 161 -4.08 9.91 -5.11
N ILE A 162 -3.59 11.12 -5.43
CA ILE A 162 -4.17 12.34 -4.87
C ILE A 162 -5.64 12.51 -5.26
N THR A 163 -6.02 12.15 -6.50
CA THR A 163 -7.44 12.21 -6.93
C THR A 163 -8.35 11.32 -6.08
N LEU A 164 -7.83 10.20 -5.55
CA LEU A 164 -8.59 9.35 -4.62
C LEU A 164 -8.66 9.99 -3.22
N LEU A 165 -7.54 10.55 -2.76
CA LEU A 165 -7.39 11.17 -1.44
C LEU A 165 -8.23 12.46 -1.32
N GLU A 166 -8.27 13.30 -2.33
CA GLU A 166 -9.08 14.54 -2.35
C GLU A 166 -10.58 14.25 -2.20
N ARG A 167 -11.05 13.13 -2.78
CA ARG A 167 -12.46 12.75 -2.72
C ARG A 167 -12.91 12.29 -1.34
N ILE A 168 -12.02 11.69 -0.55
CA ILE A 168 -12.32 11.30 0.83
C ILE A 168 -12.01 12.43 1.82
N GLY A 169 -11.03 13.29 1.48
CA GLY A 169 -10.47 14.32 2.36
C GLY A 169 -9.32 13.77 3.21
N VAL A 170 -8.16 14.42 3.17
CA VAL A 170 -7.00 14.00 3.97
C VAL A 170 -6.95 14.81 5.26
N GLU A 171 -6.86 14.11 6.38
CA GLU A 171 -6.67 14.71 7.71
C GLU A 171 -5.19 14.76 8.10
N LYS A 172 -4.87 15.53 9.15
CA LYS A 172 -3.55 15.46 9.79
C LYS A 172 -3.27 14.02 10.26
N ASP A 173 -2.00 13.71 10.43
CA ASP A 173 -1.53 12.37 10.79
C ASP A 173 -1.97 11.33 9.74
N PHE A 174 -1.63 11.65 8.48
CA PHE A 174 -1.87 10.82 7.32
C PHE A 174 -0.82 9.70 7.22
N ALA A 175 -1.28 8.46 7.23
CA ALA A 175 -0.42 7.28 7.18
C ALA A 175 -0.56 6.51 5.85
N ILE A 176 0.50 5.82 5.44
CA ILE A 176 0.50 4.96 4.26
C ILE A 176 0.89 3.54 4.67
N THR A 177 0.14 2.56 4.19
CA THR A 177 0.40 1.13 4.37
C THR A 177 0.49 0.45 3.01
N GLY A 178 0.89 -0.82 3.00
CA GLY A 178 1.12 -1.57 1.78
C GLY A 178 2.50 -1.33 1.18
N GLY A 179 2.70 -1.86 -0.03
CA GLY A 179 4.01 -1.92 -0.68
C GLY A 179 4.47 -0.57 -1.23
N ILE A 180 3.53 0.30 -1.63
CA ILE A 180 3.90 1.60 -2.22
C ILE A 180 4.60 2.52 -1.23
N ALA A 181 4.35 2.36 0.07
CA ALA A 181 4.96 3.17 1.12
C ALA A 181 6.49 3.11 1.10
N LYS A 182 7.06 2.04 0.52
CA LYS A 182 8.50 1.84 0.36
C LYS A 182 9.08 2.53 -0.89
N ASN A 183 8.24 2.98 -1.82
CA ASN A 183 8.68 3.66 -3.03
C ASN A 183 8.86 5.15 -2.77
N VAL A 184 10.08 5.55 -2.40
CA VAL A 184 10.42 6.95 -2.09
C VAL A 184 10.13 7.92 -3.23
N GLY A 185 10.17 7.47 -4.49
CA GLY A 185 9.88 8.29 -5.67
C GLY A 185 8.42 8.72 -5.76
N VAL A 186 7.49 7.81 -5.43
CA VAL A 186 6.06 8.11 -5.35
C VAL A 186 5.74 8.90 -4.09
N ILE A 187 6.29 8.49 -2.94
CA ILE A 187 5.99 9.12 -1.64
C ILE A 187 6.45 10.58 -1.60
N THR A 188 7.64 10.88 -2.13
CA THR A 188 8.17 12.26 -2.19
C THR A 188 7.28 13.17 -3.03
N ARG A 189 6.73 12.67 -4.14
CA ARG A 189 5.84 13.44 -5.02
C ARG A 189 4.45 13.57 -4.43
N LEU A 190 3.92 12.50 -3.86
CA LEU A 190 2.64 12.50 -3.17
C LEU A 190 2.61 13.46 -1.98
N GLU A 191 3.68 13.52 -1.18
CA GLU A 191 3.77 14.44 -0.04
C GLU A 191 3.67 15.91 -0.45
N LYS A 192 4.23 16.27 -1.62
CA LYS A 192 4.09 17.61 -2.20
C LYS A 192 2.65 17.90 -2.63
N GLU A 193 1.96 16.92 -3.19
CA GLU A 193 0.59 17.07 -3.69
C GLU A 193 -0.45 17.08 -2.57
N VAL A 194 -0.25 16.29 -1.51
CA VAL A 194 -1.22 16.15 -0.41
C VAL A 194 -1.20 17.34 0.55
N GLY A 195 -0.09 18.08 0.61
CA GLY A 195 0.03 19.30 1.43
C GLY A 195 0.07 19.08 2.94
N VAL A 196 0.06 17.82 3.41
CA VAL A 196 0.28 17.44 4.81
C VAL A 196 1.45 16.46 4.91
N PRO A 197 2.26 16.51 5.99
CA PRO A 197 3.32 15.54 6.21
C PRO A 197 2.74 14.12 6.28
N ILE A 198 3.38 13.20 5.57
CA ILE A 198 3.04 11.79 5.64
C ILE A 198 3.80 11.17 6.81
N MET A 199 3.10 10.46 7.69
CA MET A 199 3.72 9.77 8.83
C MET A 199 4.75 8.73 8.36
N ARG A 200 5.74 8.49 9.23
CA ARG A 200 6.83 7.53 9.02
C ARG A 200 6.90 6.60 10.22
N THR A 201 7.34 5.36 9.99
CA THR A 201 7.61 4.39 11.05
C THR A 201 8.79 3.52 10.60
N ASP A 202 9.76 3.35 11.50
CA ASP A 202 10.89 2.44 11.30
C ASP A 202 10.71 1.14 12.11
N GLU A 203 9.67 1.10 12.98
CA GLU A 203 9.39 -0.04 13.86
C GLU A 203 8.68 -1.17 13.12
N TYR A 204 7.88 -0.84 12.10
CA TYR A 204 7.02 -1.78 11.40
C TYR A 204 7.19 -1.73 9.89
N ASP A 205 7.18 -2.91 9.26
CA ASP A 205 7.05 -3.00 7.81
C ASP A 205 5.61 -2.61 7.38
N THR A 206 5.49 -1.58 6.56
CA THR A 206 4.18 -1.09 6.08
C THR A 206 3.37 -2.14 5.32
N GLN A 207 4.01 -3.15 4.72
CA GLN A 207 3.33 -4.24 4.01
C GLN A 207 2.61 -5.22 4.95
N ILE A 208 3.00 -5.30 6.22
CA ILE A 208 2.39 -6.23 7.18
C ILE A 208 1.19 -5.64 7.92
N ALA A 209 0.79 -4.39 7.63
CA ALA A 209 -0.30 -3.68 8.31
C ALA A 209 -1.61 -4.48 8.34
N GLY A 210 -2.02 -5.06 7.21
CA GLY A 210 -3.21 -5.92 7.16
C GLY A 210 -3.08 -7.16 8.04
N ALA A 211 -1.93 -7.83 8.05
CA ALA A 211 -1.70 -9.01 8.88
C ALA A 211 -1.72 -8.65 10.38
N LEU A 212 -1.11 -7.54 10.76
CA LEU A 212 -1.12 -7.01 12.12
C LEU A 212 -2.55 -6.67 12.57
N GLY A 213 -3.31 -5.97 11.73
CA GLY A 213 -4.72 -5.67 12.02
C GLY A 213 -5.56 -6.93 12.21
N ALA A 214 -5.35 -7.95 11.37
CA ALA A 214 -6.00 -9.24 11.52
C ALA A 214 -5.67 -9.91 12.87
N ALA A 215 -4.41 -9.89 13.30
CA ALA A 215 -3.99 -10.39 14.61
C ALA A 215 -4.63 -9.61 15.77
N LEU A 216 -4.75 -8.28 15.66
CA LEU A 216 -5.42 -7.45 16.67
C LEU A 216 -6.93 -7.76 16.76
N PHE A 217 -7.59 -8.03 15.63
CA PHE A 217 -8.97 -8.51 15.64
C PHE A 217 -9.09 -9.91 16.22
N ALA A 218 -8.17 -10.82 15.88
CA ALA A 218 -8.14 -12.18 16.44
C ALA A 218 -8.06 -12.13 17.96
N LYS A 219 -7.14 -11.32 18.51
CA LYS A 219 -7.03 -11.09 19.95
C LYS A 219 -8.34 -10.58 20.55
N ALA A 220 -8.95 -9.55 19.95
CA ALA A 220 -10.19 -8.95 20.46
C ALA A 220 -11.38 -9.93 20.42
N LEU A 221 -11.46 -10.80 19.41
CA LEU A 221 -12.50 -11.82 19.29
C LEU A 221 -12.31 -12.94 20.32
N LEU A 222 -11.06 -13.38 20.52
CA LEU A 222 -10.72 -14.36 21.54
C LEU A 222 -11.07 -13.83 22.94
N ASP A 223 -10.74 -12.58 23.24
CA ASP A 223 -11.04 -11.96 24.53
C ASP A 223 -12.55 -11.77 24.77
N LYS A 224 -13.33 -11.53 23.71
CA LYS A 224 -14.80 -11.47 23.79
C LYS A 224 -15.44 -12.83 24.02
N GLY A 225 -14.92 -13.90 23.41
CA GLY A 225 -15.45 -15.25 23.58
C GLY A 225 -15.13 -15.90 24.94
N LYS A 226 -14.25 -15.29 25.74
CA LYS A 226 -13.94 -15.68 27.12
C LYS A 226 -14.85 -15.04 28.17
N LYS A 227 -15.65 -14.05 27.79
CA LYS A 227 -16.67 -13.41 28.64
C LYS A 227 -18.02 -14.05 28.41
#